data_AF-A0A9D6VWA4-F1
#
_entry.id   AF-A0A9D6VWA4-F1
#
_cell.length_a   1.000
_cell.length_b   1.000
_cell.length_c   1.000
_cell.angle_alpha   90.00
_cell.angle_beta   90.00
_cell.angle_gamma   90.00
#
_symmetry.space_group_name_H-M   'P 1'
#
loop_
_entity.id
_entity.type
_entity.pdbx_description
1 polymer ?
#
loop_
_entity_poly.entity_id
_entity_poly.type
_entity_poly.pdbx_seq_one_letter_code
_entity_poly.pdbx_strand_id
1 'polypeptide(L)'
;MPWVYDPHSGGIKIPPAQHNMLRCQAEAFAKTRPWFSKYKLILRFKNQFCYLDAMERKDEKLFPIGRLRHFRENAWSLAFYTYSNERYEPCLFQSGKWEGTLEEAIGVCEMYLN
;
A
#
# COMPACT_ATOMS: atom_id res chain seq x y z
N MET A 1 10.17 31.10 -3.42
CA MET A 1 10.34 29.70 -2.99
C MET A 1 9.54 28.84 -3.96
N PRO A 2 10.16 27.96 -4.77
CA PRO A 2 9.38 27.03 -5.59
C PRO A 2 8.66 26.05 -4.68
N TRP A 3 7.39 25.78 -4.97
CA TRP A 3 6.57 24.79 -4.25
C TRP A 3 7.14 23.39 -4.51
N VAL A 4 7.62 22.72 -3.47
CA VAL A 4 8.11 21.33 -3.55
C VAL A 4 6.98 20.42 -3.04
N TYR A 5 6.50 19.53 -3.89
CA TYR A 5 5.54 18.50 -3.50
C TYR A 5 6.19 17.56 -2.48
N ASP A 6 5.69 17.54 -1.26
CA ASP A 6 6.17 16.64 -0.20
C ASP A 6 5.21 15.43 -0.06
N PRO A 7 5.59 14.23 -0.55
CA PRO A 7 4.77 13.03 -0.42
C PRO A 7 4.60 12.55 1.03
N HIS A 8 5.37 13.10 1.98
CA HIS A 8 5.25 12.83 3.41
C HIS A 8 4.28 13.77 4.14
N SER A 9 3.81 14.84 3.49
CA SER A 9 2.92 15.82 4.11
C SER A 9 1.49 15.72 3.58
N GLY A 10 0.51 16.06 4.43
CA GLY A 10 -0.91 16.06 4.07
C GLY A 10 -1.62 14.70 4.16
N GLY A 11 -2.68 14.56 3.36
CA GLY A 11 -3.58 13.41 3.30
C GLY A 11 -4.89 13.60 4.07
N ILE A 12 -5.92 12.85 3.67
CA ILE A 12 -7.26 12.86 4.26
C ILE A 12 -7.50 11.57 5.03
N LYS A 13 -8.06 11.67 6.23
CA LYS A 13 -8.46 10.51 7.03
C LYS A 13 -9.38 9.60 6.22
N ILE A 14 -9.05 8.32 6.16
CA ILE A 14 -9.81 7.33 5.41
C ILE A 14 -11.12 7.06 6.19
N PRO A 15 -12.30 7.34 5.59
CA PRO A 15 -13.58 7.08 6.24
C PRO A 15 -13.74 5.57 6.55
N PRO A 16 -14.26 5.19 7.73
CA PRO A 16 -14.45 3.78 8.09
C PRO A 16 -15.39 3.05 7.14
N ALA A 17 -16.35 3.75 6.52
CA ALA A 17 -17.23 3.21 5.49
C ALA A 17 -16.45 2.68 4.26
N GLN A 18 -15.31 3.29 3.93
CA GLN A 18 -14.49 2.87 2.79
C GLN A 18 -13.58 1.68 3.14
N HIS A 19 -13.35 1.36 4.41
CA HIS A 19 -12.39 0.31 4.79
C HIS A 19 -12.77 -1.05 4.23
N ASN A 20 -14.06 -1.42 4.28
CA ASN A 20 -14.52 -2.70 3.76
C ASN A 20 -14.44 -2.76 2.24
N MET A 21 -14.81 -1.67 1.56
CA MET A 21 -14.69 -1.54 0.11
C MET A 21 -13.23 -1.72 -0.34
N LEU A 22 -12.29 -1.00 0.30
CA LEU A 22 -10.85 -1.08 -0.01
C LEU A 22 -10.28 -2.49 0.26
N ARG A 23 -10.75 -3.17 1.32
CA ARG A 23 -10.38 -4.57 1.58
C ARG A 23 -10.86 -5.49 0.48
N CYS A 24 -12.14 -5.40 0.09
CA CYS A 24 -12.69 -6.22 -0.99
C CYS A 24 -11.99 -5.96 -2.32
N GLN A 25 -11.70 -4.69 -2.63
CA GLN A 25 -10.96 -4.28 -3.83
C GLN A 25 -9.55 -4.87 -3.85
N ALA A 26 -8.80 -4.71 -2.76
CA ALA A 26 -7.45 -5.27 -2.64
C ALA A 26 -7.45 -6.80 -2.71
N GLU A 27 -8.43 -7.47 -2.09
CA GLU A 27 -8.56 -8.93 -2.17
C GLU A 27 -8.93 -9.41 -3.57
N ALA A 28 -9.84 -8.70 -4.26
CA ALA A 28 -10.20 -9.00 -5.63
C ALA A 28 -8.99 -8.86 -6.57
N PHE A 29 -8.20 -7.79 -6.41
CA PHE A 29 -6.96 -7.62 -7.16
C PHE A 29 -5.93 -8.70 -6.84
N ALA A 30 -5.72 -9.01 -5.55
CA ALA A 30 -4.78 -10.03 -5.12
C ALA A 30 -5.10 -11.41 -5.71
N LYS A 31 -6.39 -11.80 -5.80
CA LYS A 31 -6.83 -13.08 -6.39
C LYS A 31 -6.39 -13.29 -7.84
N THR A 32 -6.13 -12.22 -8.59
CA THR A 32 -5.66 -12.30 -9.97
C THR A 32 -4.17 -12.62 -10.09
N ARG A 33 -3.43 -12.60 -8.97
CA ARG A 33 -1.96 -12.68 -8.95
C ARG A 33 -1.47 -14.07 -8.54
N PRO A 34 -0.32 -14.53 -9.06
CA PRO A 34 0.20 -15.88 -8.79
C PRO A 34 0.58 -16.09 -7.30
N TRP A 35 1.07 -15.04 -6.64
CA TRP A 35 1.49 -15.09 -5.23
C TRP A 35 0.34 -15.22 -4.23
N PHE A 36 -0.92 -15.05 -4.65
CA PHE A 36 -2.10 -15.13 -3.77
C PHE A 36 -2.26 -16.48 -3.05
N SER A 37 -1.78 -17.55 -3.69
CA SER A 37 -1.78 -18.89 -3.11
C SER A 37 -0.86 -19.00 -1.88
N LYS A 38 0.26 -18.27 -1.88
CA LYS A 38 1.29 -18.31 -0.83
C LYS A 38 1.12 -17.23 0.21
N TYR A 39 0.74 -16.02 -0.21
CA TYR A 39 0.61 -14.85 0.65
C TYR A 39 -0.84 -14.34 0.69
N LYS A 40 -1.29 -13.93 1.87
CA LYS A 40 -2.55 -13.22 2.08
C LYS A 40 -2.25 -11.75 2.37
N LEU A 41 -2.82 -10.86 1.58
CA LEU A 41 -2.69 -9.42 1.80
C LEU A 41 -3.61 -8.97 2.95
N ILE A 42 -3.07 -8.21 3.90
CA ILE A 42 -3.79 -7.63 5.02
C ILE A 42 -3.65 -6.10 4.97
N LEU A 43 -4.80 -5.41 5.03
CA LEU A 43 -4.86 -3.96 5.07
C LEU A 43 -5.20 -3.49 6.49
N ARG A 44 -4.33 -2.66 7.07
CA ARG A 44 -4.56 -1.99 8.36
C ARG A 44 -4.72 -0.50 8.15
N PHE A 45 -5.83 0.08 8.60
CA PHE A 45 -6.12 1.50 8.44
C PHE A 45 -5.83 2.27 9.73
N LYS A 46 -5.12 3.39 9.62
CA LYS A 46 -4.87 4.32 10.74
C LYS A 46 -4.86 5.75 10.23
N ASN A 47 -5.87 6.53 10.59
CA ASN A 47 -6.05 7.91 10.13
C ASN A 47 -6.02 8.02 8.60
N GLN A 48 -5.06 8.76 8.03
CA GLN A 48 -4.87 8.89 6.58
C GLN A 48 -4.01 7.77 5.98
N PHE A 49 -3.53 6.83 6.79
CA PHE A 49 -2.64 5.76 6.36
C PHE A 49 -3.37 4.44 6.19
N CYS A 50 -2.97 3.71 5.16
CA CYS A 50 -3.29 2.30 4.95
C CYS A 50 -1.99 1.51 4.88
N TYR A 51 -1.74 0.66 5.87
CA TYR A 51 -0.61 -0.25 5.88
C TYR A 51 -0.96 -1.51 5.11
N LEU A 52 -0.03 -1.92 4.26
CA LEU A 52 -0.06 -3.17 3.52
C LEU A 52 0.89 -4.13 4.21
N ASP A 53 0.37 -5.26 4.65
CA ASP A 53 1.15 -6.37 5.17
C ASP A 53 0.86 -7.63 4.35
N ALA A 54 1.90 -8.42 4.09
CA ALA A 54 1.76 -9.75 3.54
C ALA A 54 1.85 -10.78 4.67
N MET A 55 0.86 -11.66 4.77
CA MET A 55 0.87 -12.79 5.69
C MET A 55 1.19 -14.05 4.90
N GLU A 56 2.29 -14.73 5.23
CA GLU A 56 2.59 -16.03 4.64
C GLU A 56 1.64 -17.10 5.20
N ARG A 57 1.02 -17.90 4.31
CA ARG A 57 0.04 -18.90 4.74
C ARG A 57 0.65 -20.10 5.46
N LYS A 58 1.96 -20.36 5.28
CA LYS A 58 2.66 -21.49 5.91
C LYS A 58 3.05 -21.18 7.35
N ASP A 59 3.71 -20.04 7.53
CA ASP A 59 4.33 -19.67 8.82
C ASP A 59 3.46 -18.70 9.63
N GLU A 60 2.30 -18.30 9.10
CA GLU A 60 1.38 -17.28 9.66
C GLU A 60 2.07 -15.95 10.03
N LYS A 61 3.25 -15.70 9.44
CA LYS A 61 4.08 -14.55 9.74
C LYS A 61 3.66 -13.35 8.91
N LEU A 62 3.54 -12.20 9.58
CA LEU A 62 3.19 -10.91 9.00
C LEU A 62 4.45 -10.13 8.63
N PHE A 63 4.47 -9.64 7.39
CA PHE A 63 5.56 -8.88 6.81
C PHE A 63 5.04 -7.53 6.31
N PRO A 64 5.47 -6.40 6.88
CA PRO A 64 5.12 -5.09 6.33
C PRO A 64 5.77 -4.90 4.97
N ILE A 65 4.96 -4.67 3.94
CA ILE A 65 5.45 -4.47 2.56
C ILE A 65 5.37 -3.01 2.14
N GLY A 66 4.38 -2.26 2.64
CA GLY A 66 4.22 -0.87 2.26
C GLY A 66 3.22 -0.11 3.13
N ARG A 67 3.25 1.20 3.00
CA ARG A 67 2.32 2.13 3.63
C ARG A 67 1.84 3.11 2.59
N LEU A 68 0.54 3.10 2.38
CA LEU A 68 -0.17 4.04 1.55
C LEU A 68 -0.67 5.22 2.37
N ARG A 69 -0.66 6.42 1.80
CA ARG A 69 -1.29 7.62 2.35
C ARG A 69 -2.40 8.07 1.42
N HIS A 70 -3.60 8.19 1.96
CA HIS A 70 -4.79 8.62 1.23
C HIS A 70 -4.80 10.14 1.06
N PHE A 71 -4.94 10.64 -0.17
CA PHE A 71 -5.16 12.05 -0.46
C PHE A 71 -6.56 12.33 -0.98
N ARG A 72 -7.01 11.54 -1.96
CA ARG A 72 -8.34 11.61 -2.59
C ARG A 72 -8.68 10.23 -3.15
N GLU A 73 -9.90 10.09 -3.66
CA GLU A 73 -10.32 8.89 -4.39
C GLU A 73 -9.32 8.61 -5.53
N ASN A 74 -8.78 7.39 -5.56
CA ASN A 74 -7.74 6.94 -6.51
C ASN A 74 -6.43 7.74 -6.50
N ALA A 75 -6.12 8.46 -5.41
CA ALA A 75 -4.80 9.06 -5.22
C ALA A 75 -4.23 8.69 -3.86
N TRP A 76 -3.27 7.77 -3.94
CA TRP A 76 -2.50 7.27 -2.84
C TRP A 76 -1.04 7.56 -3.09
N SER A 77 -0.29 8.06 -2.09
CA SER A 77 1.16 8.00 -2.15
C SER A 77 1.64 6.72 -1.49
N LEU A 78 2.62 6.06 -2.11
CA LEU A 78 3.21 4.82 -1.62
C LEU A 78 4.54 5.11 -0.92
N ALA A 79 4.72 4.48 0.23
CA ALA A 79 6.03 4.30 0.83
C ALA A 79 6.29 2.81 1.06
N PHE A 80 7.38 2.27 0.54
CA PHE A 80 7.75 0.87 0.74
C PHE A 80 8.52 0.70 2.04
N TYR A 81 8.40 -0.48 2.65
CA TYR A 81 9.14 -0.78 3.88
C TYR A 81 10.55 -1.27 3.54
N THR A 82 11.56 -0.53 3.99
CA THR A 82 12.97 -0.94 3.90
C THR A 82 13.34 -1.76 5.14
N TYR A 83 13.61 -3.06 4.95
CA TYR A 83 14.07 -3.90 6.05
C TYR A 83 15.49 -3.56 6.52
N SER A 84 16.31 -2.95 5.66
CA SER A 84 17.67 -2.51 6.00
C SER A 84 17.69 -1.35 7.01
N ASN A 85 16.71 -0.44 6.92
CA ASN A 85 16.64 0.76 7.75
C ASN A 85 15.41 0.78 8.69
N GLU A 86 14.56 -0.24 8.64
CA GLU A 86 13.27 -0.35 9.34
C GLU A 86 12.36 0.87 9.13
N ARG A 87 12.39 1.44 7.91
CA ARG A 87 11.73 2.71 7.59
C ARG A 87 10.87 2.63 6.34
N TYR A 88 9.83 3.46 6.32
CA TYR A 88 8.98 3.66 5.15
C TYR A 88 9.56 4.77 4.27
N GLU A 89 10.09 4.40 3.12
CA GLU A 89 10.67 5.32 2.15
C GLU A 89 9.67 5.58 1.00
N PRO A 90 9.46 6.84 0.59
CA PRO A 90 8.51 7.17 -0.47
C PRO A 90 8.99 6.57 -1.80
N CYS A 91 8.06 6.06 -2.59
CA CYS A 91 8.37 5.49 -3.89
C CYS A 91 7.44 6.08 -4.95
N LEU A 92 8.00 6.25 -6.15
CA LEU A 92 7.21 6.58 -7.33
C LEU A 92 6.48 5.32 -7.80
N PHE A 93 5.27 5.53 -8.31
CA PHE A 93 4.56 4.46 -9.00
C PHE A 93 5.25 4.11 -10.31
N GLN A 94 4.94 2.94 -10.89
CA GLN A 94 5.49 2.51 -12.19
C GLN A 94 5.26 3.54 -13.32
N SER A 95 4.22 4.36 -13.19
CA SER A 95 3.91 5.46 -14.10
C SER A 95 4.80 6.71 -13.94
N GLY A 96 5.73 6.72 -12.98
CA GLY A 96 6.59 7.86 -12.65
C GLY A 96 5.88 8.96 -11.85
N LYS A 97 4.64 8.72 -11.40
CA LYS A 97 3.85 9.67 -10.59
C LYS A 97 4.06 9.41 -9.10
N TRP A 98 3.85 10.45 -8.29
CA TRP A 98 3.84 10.36 -6.82
C TRP A 98 2.54 9.81 -6.24
N GLU A 99 1.46 9.85 -7.03
CA GLU A 99 0.14 9.40 -6.66
C GLU A 99 -0.36 8.36 -7.66
N GLY A 100 -1.01 7.32 -7.15
CA GLY A 100 -1.60 6.25 -7.94
C GLY A 100 -2.77 5.58 -7.24
N THR A 101 -3.27 4.53 -7.87
CA THR A 101 -4.36 3.70 -7.36
C THR A 101 -3.87 2.69 -6.31
N LEU A 102 -4.82 2.09 -5.57
CA LEU A 102 -4.52 1.02 -4.61
C LEU A 102 -3.92 -0.20 -5.32
N GLU A 103 -4.42 -0.53 -6.50
CA GLU A 103 -3.96 -1.64 -7.33
C GLU A 103 -2.53 -1.42 -7.83
N GLU A 104 -2.21 -0.23 -8.33
CA GLU A 104 -0.85 0.11 -8.73
C GLU A 104 0.12 0.02 -7.55
N ALA A 105 -0.30 0.45 -6.35
CA ALA A 105 0.52 0.33 -5.15
C ALA A 105 0.80 -1.13 -4.79
N ILE A 106 -0.22 -2.00 -4.84
CA ILE A 106 -0.06 -3.43 -4.60
C ILE A 106 0.86 -4.05 -5.66
N GLY A 107 0.74 -3.64 -6.92
CA GLY A 107 1.61 -4.09 -8.01
C GLY A 107 3.08 -3.69 -7.84
N VAL A 108 3.36 -2.54 -7.22
CA VAL A 108 4.73 -2.17 -6.83
C VAL A 108 5.21 -3.06 -5.68
N CYS A 109 4.38 -3.26 -4.64
CA CYS A 109 4.75 -4.11 -3.51
C CYS A 109 4.90 -5.61 -3.86
N GLU A 110 4.25 -6.08 -4.93
CA GLU A 110 4.35 -7.45 -5.46
C GLU A 110 5.80 -7.88 -5.76
N MET A 111 6.71 -6.93 -6.02
CA MET A 111 8.13 -7.26 -6.22
C MET A 111 8.80 -7.98 -5.04
N TYR A 112 8.21 -7.87 -3.84
CA TYR A 112 8.67 -8.57 -2.62
C TYR A 112 7.91 -9.88 -2.36
N LEU A 113 6.92 -10.22 -3.19
CA LEU A 113 6.07 -11.40 -3.08
C LEU A 113 6.41 -12.40 -4.20
N ASN A 114 7.59 -13.02 -4.10
CA ASN A 114 8.04 -14.11 -4.99
C ASN A 114 7.65 -15.51 -4.46
#